data_AF-A0A1V9XT92-F1
#
_entry.id   AF-A0A1V9XT92-F1
#
_cell.length_a   1.000
_cell.length_b   1.000
_cell.length_c   1.000
_cell.angle_alpha   90.00
_cell.angle_beta   90.00
_cell.angle_gamma   90.00
#
_symmetry.space_group_name_H-M   'P 1'
#
loop_
_entity.id
_entity.type
_entity.pdbx_description
1 polymer ?
#
loop_
_entity_poly.entity_id
_entity_poly.type
_entity_poly.pdbx_seq_one_letter_code
_entity_poly.pdbx_strand_id
1 'polypeptide(L)'
;MKSTMPSWCPSGSNHGFVQNVFGYLVLATATYTAFGKFAQKPLMISLDARWNHTPLHLEAAEFLAEEGVHSFWRFVTDLQTLDLESFAKNTEKAQYESIVKLASRQLSEGRLALFKLSLALRAHSPAVETYQQIARDKSLPDCEFVLEFPGSQLTCSLDEVDRFIEKKTEGTVDIYGVDHEFGHLLDGVPVILYGDIASIRFQKYHNALVKRCTQGKIRYILRHYVYKPVRRHVRLSGYGVEMALKSMEYKSQDDTNYKGKEDTDDTDENSTSNGQDDDMDIAHIMDAELTNLVESEVDELSLQLASKVLKAPSELQLKMFRDLVQNFPSIARSLTSQRVNPDLKSAIERNRKYFQAYLNLETTDTALFINGLYYDLEVSDMFVLVDSIKQETRLLEGLRDAGIDAGAIPNLVRIDLNNKNSVYGVDIRDSAVQYINDIEVDSDYRSWPKSLQEMLRPTYPGMLRSVRRNMFHLVIVGDPAAPNSRDMFKFAESFFIHRAPLRIGVVFSVNPSKEATGLSDGGVALLNAYNFISQEKKPFDGLAFITEVYAAQDDGYIAPEKVVSMFRSKFPSEDPDMIFGADSDYDTGRILAWDFINRTGLGAPPMAMLNGILLKKENLK
;
A
#
# COMPACT_ATOMS: atom_id res chain seq x y z
N MET A 1 -20.98 -71.24 -37.65
CA MET A 1 -20.39 -72.59 -37.48
C MET A 1 -20.76 -73.10 -36.10
N LYS A 2 -21.31 -74.32 -36.05
CA LYS A 2 -21.78 -75.01 -34.84
C LYS A 2 -20.62 -75.28 -33.87
N SER A 3 -20.85 -75.16 -32.56
CA SER A 3 -20.55 -76.25 -31.62
C SER A 3 -21.19 -75.99 -30.26
N THR A 4 -22.04 -76.94 -29.89
CA THR A 4 -22.78 -77.16 -28.65
C THR A 4 -21.93 -77.81 -27.54
N MET A 5 -22.50 -77.78 -26.32
CA MET A 5 -22.38 -78.73 -25.18
C MET A 5 -21.56 -78.28 -23.96
N PRO A 6 -21.85 -78.78 -22.73
CA PRO A 6 -23.12 -79.28 -22.20
C PRO A 6 -23.44 -78.83 -20.76
N SER A 7 -24.71 -78.98 -20.40
CA SER A 7 -25.27 -78.99 -19.04
C SER A 7 -24.93 -80.27 -18.28
N TRP A 8 -24.47 -80.17 -17.03
CA TRP A 8 -24.54 -81.23 -16.02
C TRP A 8 -24.89 -80.60 -14.66
N CYS A 9 -26.12 -80.82 -14.19
CA CYS A 9 -26.47 -80.76 -12.78
C CYS A 9 -26.18 -82.14 -12.15
N PRO A 10 -25.87 -82.18 -10.84
CA PRO A 10 -26.87 -82.74 -9.95
C PRO A 10 -27.06 -81.96 -8.63
N SER A 11 -28.33 -81.85 -8.25
CA SER A 11 -28.92 -81.90 -6.89
C SER A 11 -27.93 -82.20 -5.75
N GLY A 12 -27.79 -81.32 -4.75
CA GLY A 12 -28.60 -81.32 -3.51
C GLY A 12 -27.97 -82.28 -2.49
N SER A 13 -27.52 -81.89 -1.30
CA SER A 13 -28.17 -81.07 -0.28
C SER A 13 -27.11 -80.56 0.71
N ASN A 14 -27.04 -79.24 0.92
CA ASN A 14 -26.42 -78.64 2.12
C ASN A 14 -27.08 -77.28 2.36
N HIS A 15 -28.42 -77.30 2.46
CA HIS A 15 -29.26 -76.10 2.60
C HIS A 15 -29.20 -75.45 4.00
N GLY A 16 -28.57 -76.07 5.00
CA GLY A 16 -28.49 -75.52 6.36
C GLY A 16 -27.28 -74.62 6.66
N PHE A 17 -26.15 -74.81 5.95
CA PHE A 17 -24.91 -74.06 6.24
C PHE A 17 -24.80 -72.78 5.40
N VAL A 18 -25.34 -72.79 4.18
CA VAL A 18 -25.33 -71.64 3.27
C VAL A 18 -26.30 -70.55 3.74
N GLN A 19 -27.44 -70.90 4.34
CA GLN A 19 -28.39 -69.90 4.88
C GLN A 19 -27.82 -69.09 6.05
N ASN A 20 -27.02 -69.70 6.92
CA ASN A 20 -26.40 -68.98 8.04
C ASN A 20 -25.27 -68.05 7.57
N VAL A 21 -24.44 -68.48 6.62
CA VAL A 21 -23.38 -67.61 6.06
C VAL A 21 -23.99 -66.47 5.25
N PHE A 22 -25.05 -66.71 4.48
CA PHE A 22 -25.78 -65.63 3.78
C PHE A 22 -26.48 -64.70 4.78
N GLY A 23 -27.01 -65.21 5.89
CA GLY A 23 -27.59 -64.40 6.97
C GLY A 23 -26.56 -63.48 7.61
N TYR A 24 -25.35 -63.97 7.89
CA TYR A 24 -24.26 -63.14 8.43
C TYR A 24 -23.67 -62.16 7.39
N LEU A 25 -23.63 -62.52 6.10
CA LEU A 25 -23.20 -61.62 5.03
C LEU A 25 -24.26 -60.54 4.71
N VAL A 26 -25.54 -60.87 4.83
CA VAL A 26 -26.66 -59.93 4.72
C VAL A 26 -26.73 -59.03 5.96
N LEU A 27 -26.46 -59.55 7.17
CA LEU A 27 -26.32 -58.68 8.35
C LEU A 27 -25.07 -57.82 8.28
N ALA A 28 -23.94 -58.31 7.76
CA ALA A 28 -22.71 -57.53 7.60
C ALA A 28 -22.82 -56.47 6.49
N THR A 29 -23.60 -56.75 5.43
CA THR A 29 -23.91 -55.75 4.40
C THR A 29 -25.01 -54.80 4.85
N ALA A 30 -25.97 -55.23 5.66
CA ALA A 30 -26.98 -54.38 6.27
C ALA A 30 -26.39 -53.45 7.35
N THR A 31 -25.37 -53.90 8.10
CA THR A 31 -24.62 -53.01 9.00
C THR A 31 -23.70 -52.06 8.23
N TYR A 32 -23.17 -52.47 7.08
CA TYR A 32 -22.42 -51.56 6.18
C TYR A 32 -23.31 -50.53 5.47
N THR A 33 -24.57 -50.86 5.17
CA THR A 33 -25.55 -49.94 4.57
C THR A 33 -26.30 -49.11 5.61
N ALA A 34 -26.33 -49.53 6.88
CA ALA A 34 -26.88 -48.76 8.01
C ALA A 34 -25.90 -47.73 8.59
N PHE A 35 -24.60 -47.79 8.25
CA PHE A 35 -23.77 -46.57 8.16
C PHE A 35 -24.13 -45.79 6.88
N GLY A 36 -25.43 -45.51 6.75
CA GLY A 36 -25.92 -44.50 5.84
C GLY A 36 -25.18 -43.23 6.18
N LYS A 37 -24.42 -42.74 5.20
CA LYS A 37 -23.77 -41.43 5.22
C LYS A 37 -24.69 -40.44 5.94
N PHE A 38 -24.30 -39.99 7.12
CA PHE A 38 -24.66 -38.64 7.57
C PHE A 38 -24.02 -37.71 6.54
N ALA A 39 -24.72 -37.54 5.40
CA ALA A 39 -24.37 -36.57 4.40
C ALA A 39 -24.72 -35.24 5.03
N GLN A 40 -23.75 -34.68 5.78
CA GLN A 40 -23.80 -33.30 6.22
C GLN A 40 -24.19 -32.47 4.99
N LYS A 41 -25.32 -31.76 5.06
CA LYS A 41 -25.80 -30.89 3.97
C LYS A 41 -24.72 -29.82 3.77
N PRO A 42 -23.97 -29.81 2.66
CA PRO A 42 -22.88 -28.86 2.49
C PRO A 42 -23.48 -27.48 2.20
N LEU A 43 -23.11 -26.47 3.00
CA LEU A 43 -23.42 -25.08 2.70
C LEU A 43 -22.52 -24.62 1.55
N MET A 44 -23.12 -24.13 0.45
CA MET A 44 -22.39 -23.61 -0.71
C MET A 44 -22.62 -22.11 -0.84
N ILE A 45 -21.55 -21.33 -0.73
CA ILE A 45 -21.57 -19.86 -0.86
C ILE A 45 -20.67 -19.48 -2.03
N SER A 46 -21.20 -18.66 -2.93
CA SER A 46 -20.46 -18.12 -4.09
C SER A 46 -20.61 -16.61 -4.16
N LEU A 47 -19.50 -15.92 -4.45
CA LEU A 47 -19.46 -14.48 -4.68
C LEU A 47 -19.31 -14.16 -6.16
N ASP A 48 -20.24 -13.40 -6.70
CA ASP A 48 -20.24 -12.96 -8.09
C ASP A 48 -19.97 -11.44 -8.19
N ALA A 49 -19.17 -11.06 -9.19
CA ALA A 49 -18.89 -9.67 -9.52
C ALA A 49 -20.09 -8.98 -10.20
N ARG A 50 -20.13 -7.65 -10.18
CA ARG A 50 -21.16 -6.87 -10.89
C ARG A 50 -20.98 -6.84 -12.40
N TRP A 51 -19.75 -7.06 -12.89
CA TRP A 51 -19.43 -7.04 -14.32
C TRP A 51 -19.60 -8.42 -14.97
N ASN A 52 -19.60 -8.42 -16.31
CA ASN A 52 -19.75 -9.62 -17.12
C ASN A 52 -18.44 -10.40 -17.21
N HIS A 53 -18.54 -11.63 -17.69
CA HIS A 53 -17.42 -12.54 -17.85
C HIS A 53 -16.33 -11.96 -18.76
N THR A 54 -15.14 -11.79 -18.21
CA THR A 54 -13.94 -11.39 -18.96
C THR A 54 -13.17 -12.64 -19.44
N PRO A 55 -12.72 -12.68 -20.71
CA PRO A 55 -11.92 -13.79 -21.23
C PRO A 55 -10.54 -13.93 -20.58
N LEU A 56 -10.11 -15.17 -20.33
CA LEU A 56 -8.84 -15.47 -19.65
C LEU A 56 -7.60 -15.04 -20.45
N HIS A 57 -7.67 -15.01 -21.79
CA HIS A 57 -6.54 -14.55 -22.61
C HIS A 57 -6.29 -13.04 -22.50
N LEU A 58 -7.34 -12.24 -22.23
CA LEU A 58 -7.20 -10.80 -21.96
C LEU A 58 -6.65 -10.58 -20.56
N GLU A 59 -7.14 -11.29 -19.56
CA GLU A 59 -6.57 -11.24 -18.21
C GLU A 59 -5.09 -11.67 -18.19
N ALA A 60 -4.74 -12.67 -19.01
CA ALA A 60 -3.35 -13.09 -19.18
C ALA A 60 -2.48 -12.03 -19.87
N ALA A 61 -3.03 -11.31 -20.85
CA ALA A 61 -2.33 -10.21 -21.50
C ALA A 61 -2.03 -9.08 -20.49
N GLU A 62 -3.01 -8.71 -19.68
CA GLU A 62 -2.84 -7.69 -18.63
C GLU A 62 -1.77 -8.08 -17.58
N PHE A 63 -1.74 -9.35 -17.14
CA PHE A 63 -0.66 -9.83 -16.27
C PHE A 63 0.73 -9.60 -16.91
N LEU A 64 0.86 -9.88 -18.21
CA LEU A 64 2.12 -9.72 -18.93
C LEU A 64 2.45 -8.26 -19.22
N ALA A 65 1.45 -7.37 -19.22
CA ALA A 65 1.66 -5.93 -19.30
C ALA A 65 2.30 -5.37 -18.02
N GLU A 66 1.90 -5.86 -16.85
CA GLU A 66 2.55 -5.51 -15.57
C GLU A 66 4.04 -5.89 -15.53
N GLU A 67 4.39 -7.03 -16.12
CA GLU A 67 5.77 -7.48 -16.24
C GLU A 67 6.59 -6.58 -17.18
N GLY A 68 5.94 -6.08 -18.24
CA GLY A 68 6.49 -5.02 -19.08
C GLY A 68 5.86 -4.96 -20.48
N VAL A 69 5.94 -3.78 -21.10
CA VAL A 69 5.37 -3.49 -22.43
C VAL A 69 5.84 -4.47 -23.51
N HIS A 70 7.13 -4.84 -23.51
CA HIS A 70 7.66 -5.81 -24.47
C HIS A 70 7.08 -7.22 -24.27
N SER A 71 6.85 -7.65 -23.02
CA SER A 71 6.26 -8.95 -22.69
C SER A 71 4.81 -9.03 -23.17
N PHE A 72 4.04 -7.96 -22.98
CA PHE A 72 2.68 -7.83 -23.53
C PHE A 72 2.66 -8.03 -25.06
N TRP A 73 3.44 -7.24 -25.81
CA TRP A 73 3.42 -7.32 -27.27
C TRP A 73 3.98 -8.63 -27.83
N ARG A 74 4.96 -9.22 -27.13
CA ARG A 74 5.45 -10.56 -27.47
C ARG A 74 4.36 -11.60 -27.27
N PHE A 75 3.59 -11.53 -26.18
CA PHE A 75 2.44 -12.42 -25.97
C PHE A 75 1.35 -12.24 -27.02
N VAL A 76 1.02 -11.00 -27.40
CA VAL A 76 0.07 -10.72 -28.48
C VAL A 76 0.53 -11.34 -29.80
N THR A 77 1.84 -11.26 -30.10
CA THR A 77 2.43 -11.88 -31.30
C THR A 77 2.42 -13.40 -31.22
N ASP A 78 2.78 -13.97 -30.06
CA ASP A 78 2.79 -15.42 -29.83
C ASP A 78 1.37 -16.01 -29.92
N LEU A 79 0.35 -15.30 -29.43
CA LEU A 79 -1.06 -15.69 -29.54
C LEU A 79 -1.50 -15.80 -31.00
N GLN A 80 -1.04 -14.89 -31.86
CA GLN A 80 -1.34 -14.91 -33.30
C GLN A 80 -0.72 -16.11 -34.04
N THR A 81 0.25 -16.80 -33.45
CA THR A 81 0.82 -18.04 -34.03
C THR A 81 -0.06 -19.26 -33.83
N LEU A 82 -1.05 -19.18 -32.93
CA LEU A 82 -2.01 -20.25 -32.70
C LEU A 82 -3.08 -20.29 -33.78
N ASP A 83 -3.66 -21.47 -33.98
CA ASP A 83 -4.91 -21.60 -34.72
C ASP A 83 -6.07 -21.02 -33.90
N LEU A 84 -6.36 -19.74 -34.16
CA LEU A 84 -7.40 -18.97 -33.47
C LEU A 84 -8.80 -19.56 -33.69
N GLU A 85 -9.06 -20.26 -34.81
CA GLU A 85 -10.35 -20.90 -35.06
C GLU A 85 -10.60 -22.07 -34.11
N SER A 86 -9.59 -22.90 -33.91
CA SER A 86 -9.63 -23.99 -32.94
C SER A 86 -9.64 -23.44 -31.51
N PHE A 87 -8.85 -22.40 -31.22
CA PHE A 87 -8.79 -21.78 -29.90
C PHE A 87 -10.16 -21.24 -29.45
N ALA A 88 -10.87 -20.52 -30.31
CA ALA A 88 -12.19 -19.95 -29.98
C ALA A 88 -13.29 -21.02 -29.78
N LYS A 89 -13.19 -22.17 -30.45
CA LYS A 89 -14.17 -23.27 -30.35
C LYS A 89 -13.88 -24.28 -29.23
N ASN A 90 -12.69 -24.23 -28.65
CA ASN A 90 -12.24 -25.16 -27.62
C ASN A 90 -12.92 -24.91 -26.26
N THR A 91 -12.79 -25.89 -25.35
CA THR A 91 -13.25 -25.77 -23.97
C THR A 91 -12.41 -24.73 -23.21
N GLU A 92 -13.01 -24.07 -22.20
CA GLU A 92 -12.30 -23.08 -21.35
C GLU A 92 -11.01 -23.65 -20.74
N LYS A 93 -10.99 -24.94 -20.39
CA LYS A 93 -9.80 -25.65 -19.89
C LYS A 93 -8.69 -25.74 -20.95
N ALA A 94 -9.03 -26.12 -22.19
CA ALA A 94 -8.06 -26.23 -23.28
C ALA A 94 -7.52 -24.84 -23.69
N GLN A 95 -8.35 -23.79 -23.62
CA GLN A 95 -7.91 -22.41 -23.79
C GLN A 95 -6.89 -22.01 -22.70
N TYR A 96 -7.21 -22.29 -21.44
CA TYR A 96 -6.30 -22.06 -20.31
C TYR A 96 -4.94 -22.79 -20.49
N GLU A 97 -4.96 -24.08 -20.83
CA GLU A 97 -3.73 -24.86 -21.04
C GLU A 97 -2.88 -24.29 -22.19
N SER A 98 -3.53 -23.80 -23.25
CA SER A 98 -2.86 -23.13 -24.37
C SER A 98 -2.22 -21.80 -23.95
N ILE A 99 -2.94 -20.98 -23.18
CA ILE A 99 -2.46 -19.71 -22.63
C ILE A 99 -1.24 -19.94 -21.72
N VAL A 100 -1.32 -20.89 -20.80
CA VAL A 100 -0.23 -21.24 -19.88
C VAL A 100 1.00 -21.73 -20.65
N LYS A 101 0.80 -22.51 -21.73
CA LYS A 101 1.89 -22.98 -22.59
C LYS A 101 2.56 -21.85 -23.39
N LEU A 102 1.82 -20.81 -23.75
CA LEU A 102 2.40 -19.62 -24.36
C LEU A 102 3.19 -18.80 -23.33
N ALA A 103 2.58 -18.55 -22.17
CA ALA A 103 3.21 -17.80 -21.08
C ALA A 103 4.50 -18.47 -20.59
N SER A 104 4.58 -19.80 -20.57
CA SER A 104 5.78 -20.56 -20.18
C SER A 104 6.99 -20.37 -21.10
N ARG A 105 6.82 -19.78 -22.28
CA ARG A 105 7.93 -19.44 -23.17
C ARG A 105 8.64 -18.14 -22.78
N GLN A 106 7.97 -17.31 -21.99
CA GLN A 106 8.45 -15.99 -21.60
C GLN A 106 8.72 -15.89 -20.09
N LEU A 107 7.93 -16.58 -19.27
CA LEU A 107 8.02 -16.53 -17.82
C LEU A 107 8.91 -17.65 -17.25
N SER A 108 9.59 -17.35 -16.14
CA SER A 108 10.29 -18.35 -15.32
C SER A 108 9.29 -19.26 -14.60
N GLU A 109 9.77 -20.36 -14.01
CA GLU A 109 8.92 -21.31 -13.26
C GLU A 109 8.19 -20.62 -12.09
N GLY A 110 8.88 -19.74 -11.35
CA GLY A 110 8.30 -18.99 -10.24
C GLY A 110 7.23 -18.01 -10.69
N ARG A 111 7.52 -17.20 -11.72
CA ARG A 111 6.54 -16.27 -12.30
C ARG A 111 5.35 -17.00 -12.93
N LEU A 112 5.57 -18.17 -13.51
CA LEU A 112 4.49 -19.00 -14.07
C LEU A 112 3.56 -19.54 -12.98
N ALA A 113 4.07 -19.87 -11.79
CA ALA A 113 3.22 -20.24 -10.66
C ALA A 113 2.36 -19.05 -10.20
N LEU A 114 2.93 -17.85 -10.13
CA LEU A 114 2.20 -16.61 -9.82
C LEU A 114 1.16 -16.27 -10.89
N PHE A 115 1.49 -16.48 -12.17
CA PHE A 115 0.56 -16.31 -13.28
C PHE A 115 -0.65 -17.25 -13.19
N LYS A 116 -0.43 -18.52 -12.83
CA LYS A 116 -1.55 -19.45 -12.61
C LYS A 116 -2.42 -19.02 -11.43
N LEU A 117 -1.81 -18.51 -10.36
CA LEU A 117 -2.51 -18.01 -9.19
C LEU A 117 -3.32 -16.73 -9.51
N SER A 118 -2.75 -15.78 -10.26
CA SER A 118 -3.45 -14.55 -10.65
C SER A 118 -4.66 -14.82 -11.53
N LEU A 119 -4.55 -15.77 -12.48
CA LEU A 119 -5.68 -16.23 -13.29
C LEU A 119 -6.74 -16.95 -12.47
N ALA A 120 -6.34 -17.76 -11.48
CA ALA A 120 -7.29 -18.41 -10.57
C ALA A 120 -8.04 -17.40 -9.70
N LEU A 121 -7.35 -16.34 -9.26
CA LEU A 121 -7.92 -15.24 -8.47
C LEU A 121 -8.73 -14.25 -9.30
N ARG A 122 -8.68 -14.32 -10.64
CA ARG A 122 -9.27 -13.32 -11.55
C ARG A 122 -8.77 -11.90 -11.26
N ALA A 123 -7.49 -11.77 -10.86
CA ALA A 123 -6.93 -10.51 -10.37
C ALA A 123 -6.96 -9.37 -11.42
N HIS A 124 -6.80 -9.70 -12.70
CA HIS A 124 -6.82 -8.72 -13.81
C HIS A 124 -8.20 -8.58 -14.48
N SER A 125 -9.23 -9.26 -13.96
CA SER A 125 -10.61 -9.12 -14.43
C SER A 125 -11.11 -7.66 -14.38
N PRO A 126 -10.84 -6.88 -13.30
CA PRO A 126 -11.23 -5.48 -13.23
C PRO A 126 -10.53 -4.63 -14.31
N ALA A 127 -9.25 -4.86 -14.57
CA ALA A 127 -8.49 -4.14 -15.60
C ALA A 127 -9.13 -4.33 -16.98
N VAL A 128 -9.50 -5.55 -17.35
CA VAL A 128 -10.22 -5.81 -18.61
C VAL A 128 -11.58 -5.13 -18.64
N GLU A 129 -12.35 -5.14 -17.54
CA GLU A 129 -13.64 -4.42 -17.49
C GLU A 129 -13.46 -2.90 -17.60
N THR A 130 -12.36 -2.31 -17.12
CA THR A 130 -12.13 -0.86 -17.29
C THR A 130 -12.14 -0.46 -18.77
N TYR A 131 -11.51 -1.25 -19.65
CA TYR A 131 -11.54 -0.99 -21.09
C TYR A 131 -12.93 -1.19 -21.69
N GLN A 132 -13.70 -2.16 -21.20
CA GLN A 132 -15.09 -2.34 -21.62
C GLN A 132 -15.96 -1.15 -21.18
N GLN A 133 -15.72 -0.60 -19.99
CA GLN A 133 -16.43 0.56 -19.49
C GLN A 133 -16.10 1.80 -20.32
N ILE A 134 -14.82 2.05 -20.62
CA ILE A 134 -14.39 3.13 -21.53
C ILE A 134 -15.08 3.00 -22.90
N ALA A 135 -15.18 1.78 -23.42
CA ALA A 135 -15.87 1.52 -24.69
C ALA A 135 -17.39 1.82 -24.62
N ARG A 136 -18.04 1.55 -23.48
CA ARG A 136 -19.47 1.87 -23.26
C ARG A 136 -19.67 3.38 -23.14
N ASP A 137 -18.82 4.07 -22.39
CA ASP A 137 -18.92 5.52 -22.17
C ASP A 137 -18.73 6.30 -23.48
N LYS A 138 -17.82 5.83 -24.35
CA LYS A 138 -17.61 6.41 -25.69
C LYS A 138 -18.67 6.03 -26.72
N SER A 139 -19.61 5.13 -26.38
CA SER A 139 -20.66 4.65 -27.29
C SER A 139 -20.09 4.16 -28.64
N LEU A 140 -19.15 3.21 -28.59
CA LEU A 140 -18.52 2.67 -29.80
C LEU A 140 -19.56 2.12 -30.81
N PRO A 141 -19.28 2.24 -32.13
CA PRO A 141 -20.15 1.67 -33.18
C PRO A 141 -20.24 0.15 -33.06
N ASP A 142 -21.31 -0.43 -33.63
CA ASP A 142 -21.61 -1.86 -33.60
C ASP A 142 -20.66 -2.67 -34.52
N CYS A 143 -19.38 -2.71 -34.16
CA CYS A 143 -18.29 -3.31 -34.92
C CYS A 143 -17.38 -4.15 -34.01
N GLU A 144 -16.84 -5.24 -34.57
CA GLU A 144 -15.90 -6.11 -33.85
C GLU A 144 -14.57 -5.42 -33.51
N PHE A 145 -14.12 -4.52 -34.40
CA PHE A 145 -12.93 -3.70 -34.23
C PHE A 145 -13.29 -2.24 -34.49
N VAL A 146 -12.78 -1.36 -33.65
CA VAL A 146 -12.99 0.09 -33.78
C VAL A 146 -11.65 0.80 -33.64
N LEU A 147 -11.39 1.74 -34.55
CA LEU A 147 -10.23 2.60 -34.55
C LEU A 147 -10.65 4.01 -34.16
N GLU A 148 -9.99 4.55 -33.13
CA GLU A 148 -10.18 5.92 -32.67
C GLU A 148 -9.00 6.80 -33.11
N PHE A 149 -9.34 7.95 -33.69
CA PHE A 149 -8.42 9.00 -34.12
C PHE A 149 -8.65 10.29 -33.31
N PRO A 150 -7.70 11.24 -33.32
CA PRO A 150 -7.86 12.54 -32.67
C PRO A 150 -9.13 13.27 -33.11
N GLY A 151 -9.80 13.91 -32.15
CA GLY A 151 -11.09 14.57 -32.37
C GLY A 151 -12.29 13.62 -32.32
N SER A 152 -12.18 12.50 -31.59
CA SER A 152 -13.24 11.51 -31.36
C SER A 152 -13.82 10.90 -32.65
N GLN A 153 -13.01 10.81 -33.71
CA GLN A 153 -13.42 10.16 -34.96
C GLN A 153 -13.22 8.65 -34.83
N LEU A 154 -14.30 7.90 -35.03
CA LEU A 154 -14.32 6.44 -34.96
C LEU A 154 -14.53 5.86 -36.35
N THR A 155 -13.73 4.86 -36.73
CA THR A 155 -13.95 4.07 -37.95
C THR A 155 -13.79 2.58 -37.67
N CYS A 156 -14.53 1.75 -38.39
CA CYS A 156 -14.41 0.30 -38.34
C CYS A 156 -13.57 -0.26 -39.51
N SER A 157 -13.20 0.57 -40.49
CA SER A 157 -12.53 0.11 -41.72
C SER A 157 -11.06 0.49 -41.75
N LEU A 158 -10.22 -0.45 -42.19
CA LEU A 158 -8.79 -0.23 -42.41
C LEU A 158 -8.50 0.72 -43.59
N ASP A 159 -9.42 0.81 -44.56
CA ASP A 159 -9.20 1.56 -45.80
C ASP A 159 -9.34 3.08 -45.59
N GLU A 160 -10.00 3.49 -44.50
CA GLU A 160 -10.20 4.90 -44.15
C GLU A 160 -9.07 5.47 -43.28
N VAL A 161 -8.24 4.60 -42.71
CA VAL A 161 -7.14 4.96 -41.79
C VAL A 161 -6.18 5.95 -42.43
N ASP A 162 -5.76 5.70 -43.68
CA ASP A 162 -4.82 6.59 -44.37
C ASP A 162 -5.43 7.97 -44.64
N ARG A 163 -6.74 8.03 -44.92
CA ARG A 163 -7.46 9.31 -45.10
C ARG A 163 -7.50 10.11 -43.80
N PHE A 164 -7.71 9.44 -42.67
CA PHE A 164 -7.75 10.10 -41.35
C PHE A 164 -6.38 10.58 -40.89
N ILE A 165 -5.32 9.82 -41.19
CA ILE A 165 -3.93 10.24 -40.90
C ILE A 165 -3.56 11.48 -41.73
N GLU A 166 -3.91 11.51 -43.01
CA GLU A 166 -3.62 12.64 -43.91
C GLU A 166 -4.41 13.92 -43.56
N LYS A 167 -5.63 13.76 -43.03
CA LYS A 167 -6.49 14.89 -42.65
C LYS A 167 -5.96 15.70 -41.47
N LYS A 168 -4.98 15.19 -40.70
CA LYS A 168 -4.37 15.83 -39.51
C LYS A 168 -5.41 16.60 -38.69
N THR A 169 -6.41 15.88 -38.18
CA THR A 169 -7.45 16.49 -37.35
C THR A 169 -6.82 17.07 -36.08
N GLU A 170 -7.01 18.37 -35.84
CA GLU A 170 -6.65 19.01 -34.56
C GLU A 170 -7.57 18.48 -33.46
N GLY A 171 -6.98 17.82 -32.47
CA GLY A 171 -7.70 17.26 -31.33
C GLY A 171 -6.79 16.42 -30.45
N THR A 172 -7.19 16.19 -29.20
CA THR A 172 -6.52 15.28 -28.28
C THR A 172 -7.26 13.95 -28.24
N VAL A 173 -6.52 12.87 -28.03
CA VAL A 173 -7.08 11.57 -27.66
C VAL A 173 -6.77 11.36 -26.19
N ASP A 174 -7.75 10.93 -25.42
CA ASP A 174 -7.52 10.57 -24.02
C ASP A 174 -6.71 9.27 -23.99
N ILE A 175 -5.44 9.40 -23.59
CA ILE A 175 -4.52 8.27 -23.37
C ILE A 175 -4.37 8.13 -21.85
N TYR A 176 -4.64 6.94 -21.33
CA TYR A 176 -4.55 6.62 -19.92
C TYR A 176 -3.25 5.88 -19.62
N GLY A 177 -2.74 5.98 -18.40
CA GLY A 177 -1.50 5.29 -18.00
C GLY A 177 -1.57 3.76 -18.06
N VAL A 178 -2.77 3.19 -18.15
CA VAL A 178 -2.98 1.73 -18.32
C VAL A 178 -2.85 1.28 -19.77
N ASP A 179 -2.96 2.20 -20.74
CA ASP A 179 -3.04 1.86 -22.16
C ASP A 179 -1.76 1.20 -22.69
N HIS A 180 -1.93 0.23 -23.60
CA HIS A 180 -0.83 -0.52 -24.17
C HIS A 180 -0.31 0.13 -25.45
N GLU A 181 0.84 0.81 -25.36
CA GLU A 181 1.48 1.49 -26.50
C GLU A 181 2.49 0.59 -27.22
N PHE A 182 2.46 0.57 -28.54
CA PHE A 182 3.40 -0.17 -29.38
C PHE A 182 4.58 0.72 -29.78
N GLY A 183 5.78 0.38 -29.29
CA GLY A 183 7.01 1.11 -29.58
C GLY A 183 7.18 2.38 -28.73
N HIS A 184 8.38 2.98 -28.80
CA HIS A 184 8.76 4.16 -27.99
C HIS A 184 8.74 5.49 -28.77
N LEU A 185 8.29 5.48 -30.02
CA LEU A 185 8.28 6.67 -30.87
C LEU A 185 7.08 7.56 -30.49
N LEU A 186 7.38 8.72 -29.89
CA LEU A 186 6.39 9.72 -29.48
C LEU A 186 5.92 10.61 -30.65
N ASP A 187 6.63 10.55 -31.78
CA ASP A 187 6.32 11.35 -32.97
C ASP A 187 5.34 10.58 -33.88
N GLY A 188 4.06 10.92 -33.80
CA GLY A 188 3.01 10.33 -34.65
C GLY A 188 1.60 10.65 -34.18
N VAL A 189 0.62 10.47 -35.07
CA VAL A 189 -0.81 10.62 -34.72
C VAL A 189 -1.23 9.45 -33.81
N PRO A 190 -1.80 9.66 -32.61
CA PRO A 190 -2.25 8.57 -31.75
C PRO A 190 -3.48 7.89 -32.34
N VAL A 191 -3.40 6.56 -32.50
CA VAL A 191 -4.47 5.72 -33.03
C VAL A 191 -4.72 4.58 -32.05
N ILE A 192 -5.94 4.49 -31.55
CA ILE A 192 -6.35 3.47 -30.57
C ILE A 192 -7.18 2.40 -31.28
N LEU A 193 -6.75 1.15 -31.16
CA LEU A 193 -7.51 -0.02 -31.61
C LEU A 193 -8.27 -0.62 -30.43
N TYR A 194 -9.58 -0.65 -30.53
CA TYR A 194 -10.45 -1.46 -29.70
C TYR A 194 -10.67 -2.81 -30.38
N GLY A 195 -10.27 -3.90 -29.72
CA GLY A 195 -10.59 -5.24 -30.20
C GLY A 195 -10.17 -6.37 -29.27
N ASP A 196 -10.59 -7.58 -29.63
CA ASP A 196 -10.17 -8.81 -28.97
C ASP A 196 -8.95 -9.39 -29.70
N ILE A 197 -7.86 -9.62 -28.96
CA ILE A 197 -6.61 -10.18 -29.47
C ILE A 197 -6.75 -11.62 -29.97
N ALA A 198 -7.75 -12.37 -29.48
CA ALA A 198 -7.98 -13.76 -29.88
C ALA A 198 -8.87 -13.90 -31.12
N SER A 199 -9.37 -12.80 -31.69
CA SER A 199 -10.18 -12.85 -32.91
C SER A 199 -9.31 -13.07 -34.16
N ILE A 200 -9.82 -13.87 -35.09
CA ILE A 200 -9.16 -14.23 -36.36
C ILE A 200 -8.80 -12.98 -37.19
N ARG A 201 -9.67 -11.96 -37.17
CA ARG A 201 -9.46 -10.74 -37.96
C ARG A 201 -8.43 -9.79 -37.32
N PHE A 202 -8.11 -9.96 -36.04
CA PHE A 202 -7.17 -9.10 -35.32
C PHE A 202 -5.80 -9.02 -36.01
N GLN A 203 -5.30 -10.15 -36.53
CA GLN A 203 -4.00 -10.20 -37.22
C GLN A 203 -3.93 -9.24 -38.42
N LYS A 204 -5.04 -9.06 -39.15
CA LYS A 204 -5.11 -8.12 -40.28
C LYS A 204 -4.99 -6.68 -39.82
N TYR A 205 -5.72 -6.30 -38.76
CA TYR A 205 -5.67 -4.95 -38.18
C TYR A 205 -4.32 -4.66 -37.54
N HIS A 206 -3.83 -5.59 -36.72
CA HIS A 206 -2.55 -5.47 -36.02
C HIS A 206 -1.39 -5.28 -37.00
N ASN A 207 -1.27 -6.14 -38.02
CA ASN A 207 -0.19 -6.02 -39.02
C ASN A 207 -0.26 -4.72 -39.82
N ALA A 208 -1.47 -4.22 -40.09
CA ALA A 208 -1.67 -2.96 -40.81
C ALA A 208 -1.24 -1.74 -39.97
N LEU A 209 -1.49 -1.75 -38.66
CA LEU A 209 -1.12 -0.66 -37.75
C LEU A 209 0.38 -0.73 -37.39
N VAL A 210 0.92 -1.91 -37.13
CA VAL A 210 2.35 -2.10 -36.87
C VAL A 210 3.20 -1.59 -38.03
N LYS A 211 2.83 -1.90 -39.29
CA LYS A 211 3.52 -1.37 -40.49
C LYS A 211 3.50 0.16 -40.57
N ARG A 212 2.44 0.81 -40.10
CA ARG A 212 2.32 2.28 -40.10
C ARG A 212 3.08 2.90 -38.93
N CYS A 213 3.12 2.21 -37.79
CA CYS A 213 3.87 2.61 -36.62
C CYS A 213 5.39 2.54 -36.88
N THR A 214 5.87 1.47 -37.52
CA THR A 214 7.31 1.34 -37.88
C THR A 214 7.76 2.37 -38.93
N GLN A 215 6.83 2.92 -39.70
CA GLN A 215 7.07 4.05 -40.61
C GLN A 215 7.05 5.41 -39.91
N GLY A 216 6.78 5.47 -38.61
CA GLY A 216 6.70 6.72 -37.84
C GLY A 216 5.47 7.59 -38.15
N LYS A 217 4.40 7.01 -38.71
CA LYS A 217 3.18 7.76 -39.07
C LYS A 217 2.17 7.83 -37.93
N ILE A 218 2.10 6.78 -37.12
CA ILE A 218 1.12 6.64 -36.05
C ILE A 218 1.78 6.18 -34.75
N ARG A 219 1.20 6.59 -33.63
CA ARG A 219 1.42 5.98 -32.31
C ARG A 219 0.29 4.99 -32.07
N TYR A 220 0.61 3.70 -32.10
CA TYR A 220 -0.38 2.62 -32.03
C TYR A 220 -0.64 2.22 -30.57
N ILE A 221 -1.91 2.24 -30.18
CA ILE A 221 -2.38 1.89 -28.84
C ILE A 221 -3.44 0.79 -28.95
N LEU A 222 -3.41 -0.20 -28.06
CA LEU A 222 -4.38 -1.29 -28.01
C LEU A 222 -5.21 -1.22 -26.72
N ARG A 223 -6.53 -1.21 -26.87
CA ARG A 223 -7.50 -1.37 -25.79
C ARG A 223 -8.29 -2.66 -25.97
N HIS A 224 -8.42 -3.42 -24.90
CA HIS A 224 -9.18 -4.66 -24.93
C HIS A 224 -10.68 -4.37 -25.08
N TYR A 225 -11.29 -4.93 -26.12
CA TYR A 225 -12.71 -4.76 -26.37
C TYR A 225 -13.34 -6.07 -26.82
N VAL A 226 -14.42 -6.47 -26.14
CA VAL A 226 -15.14 -7.71 -26.46
C VAL A 226 -16.50 -7.28 -26.98
N TYR A 227 -16.68 -7.38 -28.29
CA TYR A 227 -17.87 -6.91 -28.98
C TYR A 227 -19.19 -7.47 -28.41
N LYS A 228 -19.22 -8.76 -28.07
CA LYS A 228 -20.37 -9.42 -27.44
C LYS A 228 -19.95 -10.22 -26.22
N PRO A 229 -19.91 -9.60 -25.02
CA PRO A 229 -19.52 -10.31 -23.80
C PRO A 229 -20.58 -11.32 -23.40
N VAL A 230 -20.15 -12.43 -22.80
CA VAL A 230 -21.06 -13.44 -22.23
C VAL A 230 -21.75 -12.83 -21.02
N ARG A 231 -23.11 -12.85 -21.01
CA ARG A 231 -23.95 -12.36 -19.91
C ARG A 231 -23.95 -13.33 -18.71
N ARG A 232 -22.76 -13.61 -18.18
CA ARG A 232 -22.50 -14.37 -16.96
C ARG A 232 -21.59 -13.53 -16.10
N HIS A 233 -21.88 -13.38 -14.82
CA HIS A 233 -21.00 -12.65 -13.92
C HIS A 233 -19.71 -13.43 -13.64
N VAL A 234 -18.62 -12.70 -13.41
CA VAL A 234 -17.35 -13.31 -13.00
C VAL A 234 -17.48 -13.78 -11.56
N ARG A 235 -17.18 -15.06 -11.30
CA ARG A 235 -17.04 -15.58 -9.94
C ARG A 235 -15.72 -15.09 -9.36
N LEU A 236 -15.79 -14.44 -8.21
CA LEU A 236 -14.63 -13.91 -7.52
C LEU A 236 -13.99 -14.97 -6.63
N SER A 237 -12.71 -14.77 -6.33
CA SER A 237 -11.93 -15.61 -5.43
C SER A 237 -11.04 -14.72 -4.56
N GLY A 238 -10.53 -15.26 -3.45
CA GLY A 238 -9.72 -14.49 -2.50
C GLY A 238 -10.51 -13.90 -1.33
N TYR A 239 -11.74 -14.35 -1.08
CA TYR A 239 -12.52 -14.00 0.12
C TYR A 239 -12.56 -15.17 1.11
N GLY A 240 -12.69 -14.85 2.39
CA GLY A 240 -13.01 -15.80 3.46
C GLY A 240 -14.51 -15.84 3.72
N VAL A 241 -15.02 -17.00 4.15
CA VAL A 241 -16.38 -17.14 4.67
C VAL A 241 -16.27 -17.54 6.12
N GLU A 242 -16.83 -16.73 7.00
CA GLU A 242 -16.96 -17.07 8.40
C GLU A 242 -18.37 -17.55 8.72
N MET A 243 -18.46 -18.55 9.60
CA MET A 243 -19.72 -18.98 10.20
C MET A 243 -19.61 -18.72 11.71
N ALA A 244 -20.05 -17.54 12.12
CA ALA A 244 -19.99 -17.13 13.52
C ALA A 244 -21.13 -17.78 14.33
N LEU A 245 -20.79 -18.37 15.47
CA LEU A 245 -21.74 -18.91 16.44
C LEU A 245 -22.26 -17.77 17.33
N LYS A 246 -23.52 -17.37 17.17
CA LYS A 246 -24.09 -16.21 17.87
C LYS A 246 -24.45 -16.48 19.35
N SER A 247 -24.58 -17.74 19.78
CA SER A 247 -25.06 -18.13 21.12
C SER A 247 -23.97 -18.37 22.17
N MET A 248 -22.70 -18.04 21.90
CA MET A 248 -21.59 -18.39 22.81
C MET A 248 -21.48 -17.54 24.09
N GLU A 249 -22.01 -16.31 24.13
CA GLU A 249 -21.85 -15.39 25.28
C GLU A 249 -22.86 -15.60 26.42
N TYR A 250 -24.03 -16.18 26.15
CA TYR A 250 -25.13 -16.19 27.13
C TYR A 250 -25.07 -17.31 28.17
N LYS A 251 -24.07 -18.21 28.13
CA LYS A 251 -24.00 -19.38 29.04
C LYS A 251 -22.74 -19.51 29.87
N SER A 252 -21.64 -18.85 29.51
CA SER A 252 -20.37 -18.93 30.27
C SER A 252 -20.34 -18.07 31.54
N GLN A 253 -21.35 -17.21 31.75
CA GLN A 253 -21.48 -16.37 32.97
C GLN A 253 -22.48 -16.90 34.00
N ASP A 254 -23.31 -17.92 33.71
CA ASP A 254 -24.44 -18.29 34.59
C ASP A 254 -24.24 -19.59 35.39
N ASP A 255 -22.99 -20.01 35.59
CA ASP A 255 -22.65 -21.17 36.44
C ASP A 255 -22.66 -20.86 37.96
N THR A 256 -23.16 -19.69 38.38
CA THR A 256 -23.27 -19.33 39.80
C THR A 256 -24.50 -19.85 40.53
N ASN A 257 -25.45 -20.55 39.88
CA ASN A 257 -26.66 -21.05 40.57
C ASN A 257 -27.04 -22.48 40.17
N TYR A 258 -26.25 -23.48 40.57
CA TYR A 258 -26.76 -24.85 40.72
C TYR A 258 -26.34 -25.47 42.06
N LYS A 259 -26.90 -24.88 43.14
CA LYS A 259 -27.14 -25.61 44.40
C LYS A 259 -28.57 -25.33 44.89
N GLY A 260 -29.42 -26.33 44.66
CA GLY A 260 -30.62 -26.59 45.46
C GLY A 260 -31.93 -26.03 44.91
N LYS A 261 -32.78 -26.93 44.38
CA LYS A 261 -34.13 -27.17 44.89
C LYS A 261 -34.79 -28.36 44.20
N GLU A 262 -35.12 -29.36 45.02
CA GLU A 262 -36.18 -30.33 44.75
C GLU A 262 -37.56 -29.69 44.93
N ASP A 263 -38.53 -30.24 44.19
CA ASP A 263 -39.98 -30.30 44.33
C ASP A 263 -40.86 -29.02 44.35
N THR A 264 -41.75 -28.91 43.35
CA THR A 264 -43.22 -29.10 43.52
C THR A 264 -43.98 -28.96 42.17
N ASP A 265 -45.01 -29.81 42.01
CA ASP A 265 -46.00 -29.88 40.92
C ASP A 265 -46.83 -28.58 40.73
N ASP A 266 -47.23 -28.25 39.50
CA ASP A 266 -48.64 -28.37 39.03
C ASP A 266 -48.90 -27.76 37.62
N THR A 267 -49.53 -28.60 36.78
CA THR A 267 -50.58 -28.35 35.75
C THR A 267 -50.38 -27.45 34.51
N ASP A 268 -50.46 -28.12 33.35
CA ASP A 268 -51.26 -27.87 32.11
C ASP A 268 -51.26 -26.49 31.42
N GLU A 269 -50.85 -26.45 30.13
CA GLU A 269 -51.78 -26.53 28.99
C GLU A 269 -51.05 -26.58 27.62
N ASN A 270 -51.45 -27.59 26.84
CA ASN A 270 -51.41 -27.77 25.38
C ASN A 270 -50.89 -26.64 24.47
N SER A 271 -49.92 -27.00 23.61
CA SER A 271 -49.92 -26.57 22.20
C SER A 271 -49.35 -27.69 21.33
N THR A 272 -50.25 -28.43 20.67
CA THR A 272 -49.93 -29.28 19.54
C THR A 272 -49.54 -28.43 18.34
N SER A 273 -48.29 -28.56 17.88
CA SER A 273 -47.92 -28.28 16.51
C SER A 273 -46.92 -29.33 16.04
N ASN A 274 -47.42 -30.25 15.20
CA ASN A 274 -46.59 -31.05 14.31
C ASN A 274 -45.83 -30.09 13.38
N GLY A 275 -44.53 -29.99 13.58
CA GLY A 275 -43.58 -29.37 12.66
C GLY A 275 -42.29 -30.18 12.73
N GLN A 276 -41.72 -30.50 11.57
CA GLN A 276 -40.52 -31.33 11.45
C GLN A 276 -39.32 -30.64 12.09
N ASP A 277 -38.94 -31.10 13.28
CA ASP A 277 -37.76 -30.65 14.03
C ASP A 277 -36.58 -31.62 13.85
N ASP A 278 -36.22 -31.94 12.60
CA ASP A 278 -34.98 -32.68 12.32
C ASP A 278 -33.78 -31.74 12.03
N ASP A 279 -34.01 -30.44 11.82
CA ASP A 279 -32.94 -29.44 11.62
C ASP A 279 -32.48 -28.80 12.96
N MET A 280 -33.22 -28.98 14.07
CA MET A 280 -32.84 -28.50 15.41
C MET A 280 -31.80 -29.41 16.11
N ASP A 281 -31.74 -30.69 15.77
CA ASP A 281 -30.88 -31.64 16.46
C ASP A 281 -29.38 -31.44 16.17
N ILE A 282 -28.99 -30.97 14.98
CA ILE A 282 -27.57 -30.77 14.64
C ILE A 282 -27.01 -29.55 15.36
N ALA A 283 -27.79 -28.46 15.44
CA ALA A 283 -27.44 -27.27 16.20
C ALA A 283 -27.40 -27.58 17.70
N HIS A 284 -28.36 -28.34 18.23
CA HIS A 284 -28.38 -28.71 19.64
C HIS A 284 -27.29 -29.71 20.05
N ILE A 285 -26.86 -30.62 19.17
CA ILE A 285 -25.75 -31.55 19.45
C ILE A 285 -24.40 -30.80 19.44
N MET A 286 -24.19 -29.88 18.48
CA MET A 286 -22.98 -29.06 18.47
C MET A 286 -22.96 -28.04 19.62
N ASP A 287 -24.10 -27.43 19.93
CA ASP A 287 -24.23 -26.49 21.06
C ASP A 287 -24.04 -27.21 22.41
N ALA A 288 -24.52 -28.44 22.58
CA ALA A 288 -24.34 -29.20 23.83
C ALA A 288 -22.90 -29.72 24.05
N GLU A 289 -22.05 -29.78 23.01
CA GLU A 289 -20.65 -30.18 23.15
C GLU A 289 -19.69 -29.02 23.46
N LEU A 290 -20.06 -27.78 23.13
CA LEU A 290 -19.29 -26.57 23.43
C LEU A 290 -19.59 -25.98 24.82
N THR A 291 -20.70 -26.36 25.46
CA THR A 291 -21.22 -25.66 26.65
C THR A 291 -20.43 -25.85 27.95
N ASN A 292 -19.45 -26.76 28.03
CA ASN A 292 -18.80 -27.09 29.31
C ASN A 292 -17.26 -27.09 29.23
N LEU A 293 -16.64 -26.13 28.54
CA LEU A 293 -15.18 -25.95 28.60
C LEU A 293 -14.82 -24.99 29.73
N VAL A 294 -13.95 -25.43 30.65
CA VAL A 294 -13.47 -24.61 31.79
C VAL A 294 -12.48 -23.56 31.28
N GLU A 295 -12.50 -22.33 31.82
CA GLU A 295 -11.64 -21.21 31.42
C GLU A 295 -10.13 -21.58 31.41
N SER A 296 -9.67 -22.38 32.36
CA SER A 296 -8.28 -22.88 32.42
C SER A 296 -7.93 -23.90 31.32
N GLU A 297 -8.90 -24.58 30.71
CA GLU A 297 -8.66 -25.52 29.61
C GLU A 297 -8.45 -24.77 28.29
N VAL A 298 -9.02 -23.57 28.15
CA VAL A 298 -8.94 -22.75 26.93
C VAL A 298 -7.50 -22.29 26.65
N ASP A 299 -6.74 -21.93 27.68
CA ASP A 299 -5.34 -21.51 27.54
C ASP A 299 -4.44 -22.64 27.00
N GLU A 300 -4.71 -23.89 27.38
CA GLU A 300 -3.93 -25.05 26.95
C GLU A 300 -4.35 -25.59 25.57
N LEU A 301 -5.53 -25.23 25.05
CA LEU A 301 -6.01 -25.69 23.72
C LEU A 301 -5.02 -25.35 22.60
N SER A 302 -4.42 -24.16 22.65
CA SER A 302 -3.43 -23.72 21.65
C SER A 302 -2.20 -24.65 21.61
N LEU A 303 -1.70 -25.04 22.79
CA LEU A 303 -0.57 -25.95 22.96
C LEU A 303 -0.94 -27.39 22.58
N GLN A 304 -2.17 -27.81 22.88
CA GLN A 304 -2.69 -29.13 22.53
C GLN A 304 -2.88 -29.28 21.02
N LEU A 305 -3.39 -28.25 20.35
CA LEU A 305 -3.49 -28.17 18.90
C LEU A 305 -2.10 -28.24 18.26
N ALA A 306 -1.14 -27.44 18.75
CA ALA A 306 0.24 -27.49 18.28
C ALA A 306 0.87 -28.89 18.46
N SER A 307 0.67 -29.52 19.62
CA SER A 307 1.12 -30.89 19.89
C SER A 307 0.48 -31.90 18.94
N LYS A 308 -0.82 -31.75 18.62
CA LYS A 308 -1.51 -32.60 17.65
C LYS A 308 -0.91 -32.44 16.25
N VAL A 309 -0.69 -31.20 15.81
CA VAL A 309 -0.06 -30.86 14.52
C VAL A 309 1.33 -31.46 14.40
N LEU A 310 2.18 -31.27 15.42
CA LEU A 310 3.57 -31.74 15.41
C LEU A 310 3.72 -33.26 15.46
N LYS A 311 2.72 -33.99 15.97
CA LYS A 311 2.71 -35.47 15.95
C LYS A 311 2.43 -36.05 14.56
N ALA A 312 1.84 -35.28 13.65
CA ALA A 312 1.59 -35.74 12.29
C ALA A 312 2.88 -35.75 11.45
N PRO A 313 2.98 -36.60 10.41
CA PRO A 313 4.09 -36.58 9.46
C PRO A 313 4.25 -35.21 8.81
N SER A 314 5.50 -34.76 8.60
CA SER A 314 5.83 -33.40 8.11
C SER A 314 5.06 -32.95 6.87
N GLU A 315 4.78 -33.85 5.93
CA GLU A 315 4.04 -33.57 4.70
C GLU A 315 2.55 -33.22 4.93
N LEU A 316 1.97 -33.73 6.02
CA LEU A 316 0.56 -33.56 6.36
C LEU A 316 0.32 -32.47 7.42
N GLN A 317 1.38 -31.97 8.07
CA GLN A 317 1.25 -31.00 9.17
C GLN A 317 0.48 -29.74 8.75
N LEU A 318 0.81 -29.14 7.60
CA LEU A 318 0.13 -27.94 7.11
C LEU A 318 -1.32 -28.20 6.72
N LYS A 319 -1.60 -29.33 6.07
CA LYS A 319 -2.98 -29.71 5.71
C LYS A 319 -3.81 -29.95 6.97
N MET A 320 -3.26 -30.67 7.93
CA MET A 320 -3.94 -30.93 9.20
C MET A 320 -4.13 -29.65 10.01
N PHE A 321 -3.15 -28.75 10.04
CA PHE A 321 -3.31 -27.43 10.66
C PHE A 321 -4.47 -26.65 10.04
N ARG A 322 -4.52 -26.57 8.71
CA ARG A 322 -5.62 -25.92 7.98
C ARG A 322 -6.97 -26.54 8.33
N ASP A 323 -7.08 -27.86 8.26
CA ASP A 323 -8.36 -28.55 8.46
C ASP A 323 -8.84 -28.46 9.93
N LEU A 324 -7.90 -28.44 10.89
CA LEU A 324 -8.17 -28.23 12.32
C LEU A 324 -8.62 -26.80 12.63
N VAL A 325 -7.95 -25.80 12.04
CA VAL A 325 -8.27 -24.38 12.28
C VAL A 325 -9.60 -24.00 11.62
N GLN A 326 -9.88 -24.49 10.41
CA GLN A 326 -11.15 -24.22 9.72
C GLN A 326 -12.37 -24.79 10.47
N ASN A 327 -12.19 -25.87 11.21
CA ASN A 327 -13.26 -26.54 11.96
C ASN A 327 -13.01 -26.46 13.48
N PHE A 328 -12.32 -25.43 13.95
CA PHE A 328 -11.84 -25.37 15.33
C PHE A 328 -12.95 -25.54 16.39
N PRO A 329 -14.13 -24.88 16.27
CA PRO A 329 -15.18 -25.00 17.29
C PRO A 329 -15.68 -26.44 17.50
N SER A 330 -15.79 -27.25 16.44
CA SER A 330 -16.25 -28.64 16.56
C SER A 330 -15.16 -29.59 17.07
N ILE A 331 -13.89 -29.21 16.95
CA ILE A 331 -12.75 -30.05 17.32
C ILE A 331 -12.19 -29.69 18.69
N ALA A 332 -12.51 -28.51 19.24
CA ALA A 332 -12.00 -27.99 20.51
C ALA A 332 -12.06 -29.02 21.64
N ARG A 333 -13.19 -29.71 21.82
CA ARG A 333 -13.36 -30.75 22.85
C ARG A 333 -12.47 -31.98 22.62
N SER A 334 -12.23 -32.36 21.37
CA SER A 334 -11.29 -33.45 21.06
C SER A 334 -9.85 -33.08 21.44
N LEU A 335 -9.50 -31.78 21.43
CA LEU A 335 -8.15 -31.32 21.72
C LEU A 335 -7.80 -31.39 23.20
N THR A 336 -8.76 -31.20 24.12
CA THR A 336 -8.51 -31.27 25.58
C THR A 336 -7.99 -32.63 26.04
N SER A 337 -8.34 -33.69 25.33
CA SER A 337 -7.83 -35.05 25.59
C SER A 337 -6.35 -35.25 25.27
N GLN A 338 -5.73 -34.32 24.53
CA GLN A 338 -4.36 -34.44 24.03
C GLN A 338 -3.35 -34.05 25.11
N ARG A 339 -2.46 -34.99 25.48
CA ARG A 339 -1.33 -34.65 26.38
C ARG A 339 -0.27 -33.80 25.65
N VAL A 340 0.15 -32.72 26.30
CA VAL A 340 1.23 -31.82 25.88
C VAL A 340 2.56 -32.30 26.47
N ASN A 341 3.61 -32.36 25.66
CA ASN A 341 4.96 -32.67 26.15
C ASN A 341 5.52 -31.44 26.89
N PRO A 342 6.02 -31.57 28.15
CA PRO A 342 6.63 -30.46 28.87
C PRO A 342 7.80 -29.78 28.12
N ASP A 343 8.55 -30.54 27.32
CA ASP A 343 9.66 -29.98 26.52
C ASP A 343 9.16 -28.96 25.51
N LEU A 344 8.04 -29.27 24.83
CA LEU A 344 7.40 -28.39 23.85
C LEU A 344 6.90 -27.10 24.52
N LYS A 345 6.29 -27.22 25.71
CA LYS A 345 5.81 -26.06 26.48
C LYS A 345 6.97 -25.11 26.81
N SER A 346 8.09 -25.65 27.29
CA SER A 346 9.28 -24.85 27.62
C SER A 346 9.92 -24.20 26.38
N ALA A 347 9.91 -24.87 25.23
CA ALA A 347 10.43 -24.34 23.97
C ALA A 347 9.57 -23.16 23.46
N ILE A 348 8.24 -23.29 23.54
CA ILE A 348 7.30 -22.23 23.16
C ILE A 348 7.46 -21.02 24.08
N GLU A 349 7.59 -21.20 25.40
CA GLU A 349 7.82 -20.09 26.33
C GLU A 349 9.13 -19.33 26.07
N ARG A 350 10.21 -20.04 25.70
CA ARG A 350 11.47 -19.40 25.29
C ARG A 350 11.28 -18.55 24.02
N ASN A 351 10.57 -19.09 23.03
CA ASN A 351 10.28 -18.36 21.79
C ASN A 351 9.41 -17.13 22.06
N ARG A 352 8.39 -17.24 22.93
CA ARG A 352 7.55 -16.10 23.35
C ARG A 352 8.40 -14.96 23.94
N LYS A 353 9.30 -15.27 24.88
CA LYS A 353 10.20 -14.27 25.48
C LYS A 353 11.15 -13.65 24.46
N TYR A 354 11.66 -14.45 23.52
CA TYR A 354 12.52 -13.97 22.46
C TYR A 354 11.77 -12.99 21.53
N PHE A 355 10.59 -13.36 21.04
CA PHE A 355 9.81 -12.50 20.15
C PHE A 355 9.33 -11.22 20.84
N GLN A 356 8.96 -11.28 22.12
CA GLN A 356 8.59 -10.11 22.90
C GLN A 356 9.78 -9.14 23.07
N ALA A 357 10.99 -9.66 23.28
CA ALA A 357 12.18 -8.83 23.51
C ALA A 357 12.73 -8.17 22.24
N TYR A 358 12.65 -8.85 21.08
CA TYR A 358 13.29 -8.38 19.84
C TYR A 358 12.31 -7.79 18.82
N LEU A 359 11.08 -8.31 18.75
CA LEU A 359 10.08 -7.92 17.75
C LEU A 359 8.89 -7.18 18.37
N ASN A 360 8.84 -7.03 19.70
CA ASN A 360 7.69 -6.52 20.44
C ASN A 360 6.37 -7.24 20.09
N LEU A 361 6.44 -8.53 19.71
CA LEU A 361 5.26 -9.32 19.39
C LEU A 361 4.69 -9.92 20.67
N GLU A 362 3.44 -9.59 20.97
CA GLU A 362 2.69 -10.26 22.00
C GLU A 362 2.14 -11.60 21.51
N THR A 363 1.46 -12.32 22.39
CA THR A 363 1.10 -13.72 22.14
C THR A 363 -0.21 -13.87 21.37
N THR A 364 -0.95 -12.78 21.28
CA THR A 364 -2.13 -12.57 20.43
C THR A 364 -1.75 -12.09 19.04
N ASP A 365 -0.57 -11.50 18.89
CA ASP A 365 -0.21 -10.81 17.66
C ASP A 365 0.23 -11.83 16.61
N THR A 366 -0.32 -11.66 15.41
CA THR A 366 0.10 -12.45 14.24
C THR A 366 1.01 -11.60 13.36
N ALA A 367 2.15 -12.16 12.99
CA ALA A 367 3.13 -11.48 12.17
C ALA A 367 3.54 -12.39 11.02
N LEU A 368 3.32 -11.94 9.79
CA LEU A 368 3.81 -12.61 8.60
C LEU A 368 5.07 -11.89 8.12
N PHE A 369 6.16 -12.64 7.94
CA PHE A 369 7.39 -12.11 7.37
C PHE A 369 7.67 -12.78 6.03
N ILE A 370 7.80 -11.98 4.97
CA ILE A 370 8.27 -12.45 3.66
C ILE A 370 9.66 -11.86 3.43
N ASN A 371 10.68 -12.71 3.43
CA ASN A 371 12.08 -12.31 3.28
C ASN A 371 12.52 -11.17 4.25
N GLY A 372 11.95 -11.13 5.45
CA GLY A 372 12.25 -10.12 6.48
C GLY A 372 11.37 -8.87 6.44
N LEU A 373 10.52 -8.72 5.42
CA LEU A 373 9.50 -7.68 5.37
C LEU A 373 8.29 -8.10 6.21
N TYR A 374 7.88 -7.25 7.15
CA TYR A 374 6.71 -7.45 7.99
C TYR A 374 5.42 -7.12 7.23
N TYR A 375 4.45 -8.03 7.28
CA TYR A 375 3.09 -7.85 6.78
C TYR A 375 2.12 -8.04 7.93
N ASP A 376 1.31 -7.02 8.14
CA ASP A 376 0.17 -7.05 9.05
C ASP A 376 -0.99 -7.77 8.38
N LEU A 377 -1.42 -8.90 8.95
CA LEU A 377 -2.49 -9.74 8.40
C LEU A 377 -3.89 -9.14 8.59
N GLU A 378 -4.06 -8.14 9.46
CA GLU A 378 -5.34 -7.44 9.62
C GLU A 378 -5.63 -6.50 8.44
N VAL A 379 -4.57 -5.95 7.84
CA VAL A 379 -4.66 -4.98 6.74
C VAL A 379 -4.29 -5.62 5.39
N SER A 380 -3.46 -6.65 5.37
CA SER A 380 -2.92 -7.23 4.14
C SER A 380 -3.86 -8.26 3.52
N ASP A 381 -4.48 -7.89 2.41
CA ASP A 381 -5.27 -8.82 1.58
C ASP A 381 -4.40 -9.80 0.79
N MET A 382 -5.01 -10.91 0.35
CA MET A 382 -4.38 -11.89 -0.56
C MET A 382 -3.76 -11.23 -1.81
N PHE A 383 -4.43 -10.20 -2.37
CA PHE A 383 -3.92 -9.49 -3.55
C PHE A 383 -2.63 -8.72 -3.25
N VAL A 384 -2.57 -8.04 -2.10
CA VAL A 384 -1.35 -7.34 -1.64
C VAL A 384 -0.20 -8.31 -1.45
N LEU A 385 -0.47 -9.49 -0.87
CA LEU A 385 0.54 -10.53 -0.71
C LEU A 385 1.04 -11.06 -2.06
N VAL A 386 0.14 -11.31 -3.02
CA VAL A 386 0.52 -11.76 -4.36
C VAL A 386 1.38 -10.72 -5.06
N ASP A 387 1.01 -9.44 -5.00
CA ASP A 387 1.79 -8.37 -5.63
C ASP A 387 3.15 -8.16 -4.97
N SER A 388 3.22 -8.31 -3.64
CA SER A 388 4.49 -8.29 -2.91
C SER A 388 5.40 -9.45 -3.31
N ILE A 389 4.85 -10.66 -3.46
CA ILE A 389 5.60 -11.83 -3.92
C ILE A 389 6.05 -11.66 -5.38
N LYS A 390 5.23 -11.03 -6.26
CA LYS A 390 5.65 -10.70 -7.64
C LYS A 390 6.85 -9.75 -7.63
N GLN A 391 6.79 -8.66 -6.86
CA GLN A 391 7.88 -7.68 -6.76
C GLN A 391 9.16 -8.32 -6.23
N GLU A 392 9.04 -9.13 -5.17
CA GLU A 392 10.16 -9.85 -4.60
C GLU A 392 10.76 -10.86 -5.58
N THR A 393 9.91 -11.62 -6.30
CA THR A 393 10.38 -12.54 -7.34
C THR A 393 11.16 -11.81 -8.44
N ARG A 394 10.68 -10.64 -8.87
CA ARG A 394 11.37 -9.80 -9.85
C ARG A 394 12.72 -9.31 -9.33
N LEU A 395 12.80 -8.92 -8.06
CA LEU A 395 14.04 -8.49 -7.42
C LEU A 395 15.04 -9.65 -7.33
N LEU A 396 14.62 -10.81 -6.85
CA LEU A 396 15.47 -11.99 -6.69
C LEU A 396 16.01 -12.50 -8.04
N GLU A 397 15.19 -12.46 -9.09
CA GLU A 397 15.63 -12.78 -10.44
C GLU A 397 16.56 -11.72 -11.00
N GLY A 398 16.30 -10.42 -10.76
CA GLY A 398 17.22 -9.34 -11.14
C GLY A 398 18.60 -9.46 -10.49
N LEU A 399 18.66 -9.89 -9.22
CA LEU A 399 19.94 -10.18 -8.54
C LEU A 399 20.67 -11.38 -9.17
N ARG A 400 19.91 -12.41 -9.57
CA ARG A 400 20.48 -13.58 -10.27
C ARG A 400 21.00 -13.20 -11.65
N ASP A 401 20.27 -12.37 -12.39
CA ASP A 401 20.68 -11.84 -13.70
C ASP A 401 21.93 -10.95 -13.58
N ALA A 402 22.09 -10.25 -12.45
CA ALA A 402 23.30 -9.51 -12.11
C ALA A 402 24.49 -10.40 -11.70
N GLY A 403 24.32 -11.73 -11.65
CA GLY A 403 25.38 -12.69 -11.36
C GLY A 403 25.58 -13.01 -9.88
N ILE A 404 24.63 -12.66 -9.01
CA ILE A 404 24.70 -13.01 -7.58
C ILE A 404 24.28 -14.48 -7.40
N ASP A 405 25.13 -15.24 -6.71
CA ASP A 405 24.85 -16.65 -6.42
C ASP A 405 23.62 -16.82 -5.52
N ALA A 406 22.83 -17.87 -5.78
CA ALA A 406 21.59 -18.14 -5.07
C ALA A 406 21.80 -18.36 -3.56
N GLY A 407 22.97 -18.87 -3.16
CA GLY A 407 23.31 -19.04 -1.74
C GLY A 407 23.61 -17.72 -1.01
N ALA A 408 24.02 -16.68 -1.74
CA ALA A 408 24.35 -15.37 -1.17
C ALA A 408 23.11 -14.47 -0.98
N ILE A 409 22.04 -14.69 -1.75
CA ILE A 409 20.84 -13.85 -1.75
C ILE A 409 20.18 -13.75 -0.37
N PRO A 410 19.94 -14.83 0.39
CA PRO A 410 19.33 -14.72 1.72
C PRO A 410 20.17 -13.92 2.70
N ASN A 411 21.51 -13.96 2.56
CA ASN A 411 22.40 -13.17 3.41
C ASN A 411 22.35 -11.69 3.03
N LEU A 412 22.23 -11.37 1.74
CA LEU A 412 22.11 -10.00 1.25
C LEU A 412 20.81 -9.35 1.74
N VAL A 413 19.68 -10.06 1.63
CA VAL A 413 18.36 -9.53 2.02
C VAL A 413 18.26 -9.31 3.54
N ARG A 414 19.04 -10.04 4.33
CA ARG A 414 19.13 -9.84 5.79
C ARG A 414 19.88 -8.57 6.20
N ILE A 415 20.60 -7.91 5.28
CA ILE A 415 21.33 -6.68 5.60
C ILE A 415 20.32 -5.55 5.76
N ASP A 416 20.24 -4.98 6.96
CA ASP A 416 19.41 -3.81 7.20
C ASP A 416 20.04 -2.58 6.53
N LEU A 417 19.40 -2.10 5.47
CA LEU A 417 19.81 -0.91 4.73
C LEU A 417 19.06 0.35 5.20
N ASN A 418 18.25 0.28 6.27
CA ASN A 418 17.45 1.41 6.74
C ASN A 418 18.28 2.49 7.47
N ASN A 419 19.05 3.25 6.70
CA ASN A 419 19.64 4.53 7.13
C ASN A 419 18.72 5.75 6.87
N LYS A 420 17.45 5.52 6.49
CA LYS A 420 16.53 6.55 5.99
C LYS A 420 16.10 7.60 7.02
N ASN A 421 16.31 7.35 8.31
CA ASN A 421 15.93 8.29 9.39
C ASN A 421 17.09 9.16 9.88
N SER A 422 18.20 9.23 9.15
CA SER A 422 19.24 10.22 9.47
C SER A 422 18.73 11.61 9.12
N VAL A 423 18.26 12.34 10.14
CA VAL A 423 17.98 13.77 10.02
C VAL A 423 19.32 14.48 9.84
N TYR A 424 19.56 15.01 8.64
CA TYR A 424 20.79 15.74 8.35
C TYR A 424 20.72 17.14 8.95
N GLY A 425 21.71 17.49 9.77
CA GLY A 425 21.93 18.84 10.23
C GLY A 425 22.92 19.56 9.32
N VAL A 426 22.58 20.77 8.90
CA VAL A 426 23.48 21.68 8.18
C VAL A 426 24.36 22.43 9.17
N ASP A 427 25.64 22.62 8.83
CA ASP A 427 26.50 23.48 9.63
C ASP A 427 26.08 24.95 9.47
N ILE A 428 25.52 25.50 10.54
CA ILE A 428 25.01 26.88 10.61
C ILE A 428 26.08 27.89 11.02
N ARG A 429 27.32 27.45 11.29
CA ARG A 429 28.42 28.33 11.73
C ARG A 429 29.01 29.05 10.52
N ASP A 430 28.31 30.07 10.05
CA ASP A 430 28.76 30.88 8.93
C ASP A 430 28.69 32.38 9.25
N SER A 431 29.56 33.14 8.59
CA SER A 431 29.60 34.61 8.63
C SER A 431 28.35 35.27 8.06
N ALA A 432 27.58 34.54 7.24
CA ALA A 432 26.30 34.99 6.70
C ALA A 432 25.19 35.09 7.77
N VAL A 433 25.33 34.34 8.90
CA VAL A 433 24.31 34.32 9.96
C VAL A 433 24.54 35.47 10.91
N GLN A 434 23.61 36.42 10.93
CA GLN A 434 23.62 37.54 11.86
C GLN A 434 22.85 37.15 13.12
N TYR A 435 23.54 36.96 14.24
CA TYR A 435 22.91 36.62 15.52
C TYR A 435 22.36 37.86 16.23
N ILE A 436 21.11 37.78 16.69
CA ILE A 436 20.42 38.87 17.38
C ILE A 436 20.79 38.90 18.87
N ASN A 437 20.95 37.73 19.48
CA ASN A 437 21.22 37.58 20.91
C ASN A 437 22.40 36.64 21.19
N ASP A 438 22.96 36.76 22.39
CA ASP A 438 23.94 35.82 22.94
C ASP A 438 23.59 35.49 24.41
N ILE A 439 23.10 34.26 24.62
CA ILE A 439 22.60 33.82 25.93
C ILE A 439 23.72 33.81 26.98
N GLU A 440 24.98 33.59 26.57
CA GLU A 440 26.09 33.53 27.50
C GLU A 440 26.54 34.91 27.97
N VAL A 441 26.47 35.92 27.10
CA VAL A 441 27.06 37.25 27.33
C VAL A 441 26.02 38.26 27.81
N ASP A 442 24.82 38.26 27.24
CA ASP A 442 23.84 39.33 27.43
C ASP A 442 23.40 39.49 28.89
N SER A 443 23.11 40.74 29.29
CA SER A 443 22.70 41.10 30.64
C SER A 443 21.36 40.47 31.03
N ASP A 444 20.48 40.27 30.06
CA ASP A 444 19.09 39.84 30.28
C ASP A 444 18.99 38.39 30.77
N TYR A 445 19.99 37.57 30.44
CA TYR A 445 20.10 36.17 30.87
C TYR A 445 20.95 35.99 32.13
N ARG A 446 21.29 37.07 32.84
CA ARG A 446 22.18 37.00 34.02
C ARG A 446 21.61 36.17 35.17
N SER A 447 20.29 36.11 35.30
CA SER A 447 19.60 35.33 36.33
C SER A 447 19.68 33.82 36.11
N TRP A 448 20.05 33.37 34.91
CA TRP A 448 20.02 31.95 34.56
C TRP A 448 21.27 31.21 35.07
N PRO A 449 21.12 29.94 35.51
CA PRO A 449 22.23 29.13 35.94
C PRO A 449 23.14 28.75 34.76
N LYS A 450 24.46 28.65 35.01
CA LYS A 450 25.46 28.24 34.01
C LYS A 450 25.70 26.72 33.94
N SER A 451 25.15 25.95 34.88
CA SER A 451 25.38 24.51 34.99
C SER A 451 24.46 23.73 34.05
N LEU A 452 25.04 22.82 33.25
CA LEU A 452 24.28 21.92 32.36
C LEU A 452 23.51 20.84 33.13
N GLN A 453 23.86 20.57 34.39
CA GLN A 453 23.13 19.59 35.22
C GLN A 453 21.66 19.99 35.42
N GLU A 454 21.32 21.26 35.25
CA GLU A 454 19.96 21.76 35.34
C GLU A 454 19.02 21.20 34.25
N MET A 455 19.60 20.63 33.16
CA MET A 455 18.87 19.90 32.11
C MET A 455 18.36 18.53 32.55
N LEU A 456 19.08 17.87 33.47
CA LEU A 456 18.75 16.51 33.90
C LEU A 456 17.64 16.48 34.95
N ARG A 457 17.24 17.65 35.46
CA ARG A 457 16.17 17.76 36.45
C ARG A 457 14.82 17.60 35.74
N PRO A 458 13.94 16.70 36.22
CA PRO A 458 12.66 16.46 35.59
C PRO A 458 11.79 17.72 35.59
N THR A 459 11.12 17.97 34.45
CA THR A 459 10.16 19.05 34.26
C THR A 459 8.90 18.56 33.59
N TYR A 460 7.87 19.41 33.60
CA TYR A 460 6.68 19.17 32.79
C TYR A 460 7.07 18.99 31.31
N PRO A 461 6.53 17.98 30.63
CA PRO A 461 6.77 17.75 29.20
C PRO A 461 6.45 19.00 28.39
N GLY A 462 7.36 19.40 27.49
CA GLY A 462 7.17 20.55 26.60
C GLY A 462 7.74 21.89 27.09
N MET A 463 8.19 22.00 28.35
CA MET A 463 8.88 23.22 28.81
C MET A 463 10.37 23.19 28.46
N LEU A 464 10.83 24.19 27.70
CA LEU A 464 12.26 24.44 27.51
C LEU A 464 12.86 25.03 28.78
N ARG A 465 14.04 24.53 29.13
CA ARG A 465 14.73 24.94 30.35
C ARG A 465 15.67 26.11 30.09
N SER A 466 15.57 27.12 30.95
CA SER A 466 16.41 28.31 30.90
C SER A 466 17.80 28.04 31.51
N VAL A 467 18.80 27.83 30.66
CA VAL A 467 20.21 27.72 31.06
C VAL A 467 21.01 28.77 30.31
N ARG A 468 21.97 29.40 31.00
CA ARG A 468 22.83 30.46 30.44
C ARG A 468 23.93 29.88 29.54
N ARG A 469 23.54 29.14 28.50
CA ARG A 469 24.41 28.44 27.54
C ARG A 469 23.79 28.45 26.14
N ASN A 470 24.61 28.68 25.12
CA ASN A 470 24.19 28.65 23.72
C ASN A 470 24.06 27.19 23.23
N MET A 471 22.87 26.59 23.41
CA MET A 471 22.61 25.19 23.05
C MET A 471 21.67 25.04 21.85
N PHE A 472 20.70 25.93 21.74
CA PHE A 472 19.69 25.90 20.69
C PHE A 472 19.86 27.14 19.82
N HIS A 473 20.17 26.92 18.55
CA HIS A 473 20.35 27.95 17.54
C HIS A 473 19.18 27.88 16.56
N LEU A 474 18.37 28.93 16.52
CA LEU A 474 17.32 29.11 15.53
C LEU A 474 17.85 30.04 14.44
N VAL A 475 18.07 29.53 13.23
CA VAL A 475 18.50 30.34 12.09
C VAL A 475 17.35 30.48 11.10
N ILE A 476 16.91 31.71 10.87
CA ILE A 476 15.84 32.05 9.93
C ILE A 476 16.47 32.57 8.64
N VAL A 477 16.08 32.00 7.51
CA VAL A 477 16.51 32.40 6.17
C VAL A 477 15.28 32.91 5.41
N GLY A 478 15.26 34.19 5.05
CA GLY A 478 14.13 34.76 4.32
C GLY A 478 14.35 36.20 3.88
N ASP A 479 13.58 36.62 2.88
CA ASP A 479 13.48 38.02 2.46
C ASP A 479 12.48 38.73 3.37
N PRO A 480 12.87 39.74 4.17
CA PRO A 480 11.97 40.45 5.08
C PRO A 480 10.88 41.23 4.34
N ALA A 481 11.05 41.57 3.06
CA ALA A 481 10.02 42.26 2.30
C ALA A 481 8.90 41.32 1.79
N ALA A 482 9.16 40.01 1.72
CA ALA A 482 8.20 39.02 1.24
C ALA A 482 7.11 38.71 2.30
N PRO A 483 5.84 38.52 1.90
CA PRO A 483 4.76 38.27 2.86
C PRO A 483 4.93 36.93 3.62
N ASN A 484 5.46 35.91 2.95
CA ASN A 484 5.61 34.56 3.53
C ASN A 484 6.63 34.47 4.68
N SER A 485 7.54 35.45 4.82
CA SER A 485 8.58 35.45 5.87
C SER A 485 8.19 36.31 7.07
N ARG A 486 7.15 37.15 6.95
CA ARG A 486 6.74 38.13 7.99
C ARG A 486 6.47 37.45 9.34
N ASP A 487 5.76 36.33 9.32
CA ASP A 487 5.40 35.60 10.54
C ASP A 487 6.64 35.04 11.23
N MET A 488 7.64 34.58 10.47
CA MET A 488 8.91 34.08 11.03
C MET A 488 9.67 35.17 11.79
N PHE A 489 9.72 36.38 11.23
CA PHE A 489 10.35 37.53 11.89
C PHE A 489 9.56 38.01 13.12
N LYS A 490 8.22 37.98 13.08
CA LYS A 490 7.38 38.24 14.26
C LYS A 490 7.60 37.19 15.36
N PHE A 491 7.73 35.91 14.99
CA PHE A 491 8.05 34.86 15.95
C PHE A 491 9.45 35.04 16.54
N ALA A 492 10.44 35.45 15.74
CA ALA A 492 11.78 35.77 16.23
C ALA A 492 11.76 36.86 17.31
N GLU A 493 11.00 37.94 17.09
CA GLU A 493 10.82 39.01 18.07
C GLU A 493 10.12 38.49 19.33
N SER A 494 9.03 37.74 19.18
CA SER A 494 8.28 37.13 20.28
C SER A 494 9.16 36.22 21.15
N PHE A 495 9.99 35.37 20.54
CA PHE A 495 10.92 34.50 21.27
C PHE A 495 11.96 35.27 22.07
N PHE A 496 12.45 36.40 21.54
CA PHE A 496 13.36 37.26 22.26
C PHE A 496 12.68 37.94 23.46
N ILE A 497 11.49 38.54 23.26
CA ILE A 497 10.71 39.22 24.30
C ILE A 497 10.35 38.27 25.44
N HIS A 498 9.92 37.04 25.11
CA HIS A 498 9.59 36.01 26.10
C HIS A 498 10.80 35.31 26.71
N ARG A 499 12.03 35.72 26.35
CA ARG A 499 13.29 35.15 26.85
C ARG A 499 13.35 33.63 26.66
N ALA A 500 12.95 33.15 25.49
CA ALA A 500 13.14 31.76 25.13
C ALA A 500 14.64 31.40 25.17
N PRO A 501 15.04 30.19 25.61
CA PRO A 501 16.43 29.76 25.66
C PRO A 501 16.95 29.38 24.25
N LEU A 502 16.78 30.29 23.28
CA LEU A 502 17.13 30.12 21.87
C LEU A 502 18.07 31.26 21.47
N ARG A 503 19.16 30.92 20.78
CA ARG A 503 20.01 31.88 20.09
C ARG A 503 19.46 32.09 18.67
N ILE A 504 18.93 33.27 18.40
CA ILE A 504 18.25 33.58 17.15
C ILE A 504 19.25 34.20 16.19
N GLY A 505 19.37 33.63 15.00
CA GLY A 505 20.15 34.13 13.88
C GLY A 505 19.27 34.36 12.66
N VAL A 506 19.62 35.36 11.86
CA VAL A 506 18.91 35.73 10.65
C VAL A 506 19.88 35.74 9.47
N VAL A 507 19.43 35.20 8.34
CA VAL A 507 20.09 35.29 7.04
C VAL A 507 19.11 35.95 6.08
N PHE A 508 19.45 37.16 5.63
CA PHE A 508 18.61 37.93 4.74
C PHE A 508 18.79 37.46 3.28
N SER A 509 17.78 36.77 2.74
CA SER A 509 17.79 36.29 1.35
C SER A 509 17.19 37.32 0.39
N VAL A 510 17.79 38.49 0.32
CA VAL A 510 17.35 39.62 -0.53
C VAL A 510 17.87 39.48 -1.97
N ASN A 511 17.33 40.26 -2.91
CA ASN A 511 17.72 40.19 -4.33
C ASN A 511 19.25 40.28 -4.55
N PRO A 512 19.89 39.31 -5.24
CA PRO A 512 21.35 39.23 -5.38
C PRO A 512 21.95 40.27 -6.34
N SER A 513 21.13 40.99 -7.12
CA SER A 513 21.63 41.92 -8.13
C SER A 513 22.24 43.18 -7.52
N LYS A 514 23.48 43.51 -7.89
CA LYS A 514 24.17 44.73 -7.41
C LYS A 514 23.52 46.03 -7.88
N GLU A 515 22.66 45.96 -8.89
CA GLU A 515 21.93 47.10 -9.45
C GLU A 515 20.71 47.49 -8.61
N ALA A 516 20.17 46.56 -7.81
CA ALA A 516 19.08 46.84 -6.88
C ALA A 516 19.64 47.55 -5.63
N THR A 517 19.30 48.84 -5.48
CA THR A 517 19.64 49.68 -4.33
C THR A 517 18.52 49.67 -3.29
N GLY A 518 18.78 50.15 -2.08
CA GLY A 518 17.76 50.29 -1.03
C GLY A 518 16.65 51.29 -1.36
N LEU A 519 16.81 52.08 -2.43
CA LEU A 519 15.77 52.94 -2.98
C LEU A 519 14.87 52.21 -3.99
N SER A 520 15.36 51.14 -4.61
CA SER A 520 14.65 50.38 -5.64
C SER A 520 13.98 49.11 -5.10
N ASP A 521 14.55 48.50 -4.05
CA ASP A 521 14.11 47.21 -3.52
C ASP A 521 13.90 47.30 -2.00
N GLY A 522 12.70 46.94 -1.54
CA GLY A 522 12.34 46.98 -0.12
C GLY A 522 13.09 45.97 0.75
N GLY A 523 13.48 44.82 0.19
CA GLY A 523 14.28 43.82 0.93
C GLY A 523 15.68 44.35 1.24
N VAL A 524 16.31 44.98 0.24
CA VAL A 524 17.63 45.61 0.38
C VAL A 524 17.56 46.82 1.33
N ALA A 525 16.47 47.61 1.25
CA ALA A 525 16.24 48.71 2.19
C ALA A 525 16.21 48.23 3.65
N LEU A 526 15.50 47.14 3.94
CA LEU A 526 15.40 46.59 5.29
C LEU A 526 16.73 45.99 5.77
N LEU A 527 17.50 45.35 4.89
CA LEU A 527 18.85 44.85 5.21
C LEU A 527 19.78 46.01 5.61
N ASN A 528 19.82 47.08 4.82
CA ASN A 528 20.69 48.23 5.10
C ASN A 528 20.28 48.94 6.40
N ALA A 529 18.97 49.14 6.59
CA ALA A 529 18.46 49.72 7.84
C ALA A 529 18.79 48.84 9.06
N TYR A 530 18.68 47.51 8.93
CA TYR A 530 19.06 46.57 9.98
C TYR A 530 20.55 46.66 10.30
N ASN A 531 21.42 46.62 9.29
CA ASN A 531 22.87 46.69 9.46
C ASN A 531 23.29 48.02 10.11
N PHE A 532 22.67 49.13 9.72
CA PHE A 532 22.90 50.43 10.34
C PHE A 532 22.54 50.45 11.83
N ILE A 533 21.30 50.05 12.17
CA ILE A 533 20.81 50.06 13.56
C ILE A 533 21.61 49.09 14.44
N SER A 534 22.02 47.95 13.87
CA SER A 534 22.84 46.94 14.54
C SER A 534 24.22 47.49 14.94
N GLN A 535 24.81 48.39 14.14
CA GLN A 535 26.09 49.02 14.45
C GLN A 535 25.96 50.14 15.49
N GLU A 536 24.90 50.94 15.42
CA GLU A 536 24.72 52.07 16.36
C GLU A 536 24.21 51.66 17.75
N LYS A 537 23.31 50.69 17.81
CA LYS A 537 22.61 50.30 19.05
C LYS A 537 22.79 48.82 19.35
N LYS A 538 21.75 48.03 19.11
CA LYS A 538 21.72 46.58 19.33
C LYS A 538 21.06 45.92 18.12
N PRO A 539 21.49 44.69 17.75
CA PRO A 539 20.85 43.91 16.69
C PRO A 539 19.32 43.73 16.89
N PHE A 540 18.88 43.61 18.15
CA PHE A 540 17.46 43.51 18.48
C PHE A 540 16.64 44.75 18.06
N ASP A 541 17.19 45.95 18.23
CA ASP A 541 16.49 47.19 17.84
C ASP A 541 16.29 47.25 16.32
N GLY A 542 17.19 46.60 15.55
CA GLY A 542 17.04 46.41 14.12
C GLY A 542 15.89 45.45 13.76
N LEU A 543 15.73 44.36 14.51
CA LEU A 543 14.59 43.45 14.32
C LEU A 543 13.26 44.13 14.69
N ALA A 544 13.23 44.88 15.80
CA ALA A 544 12.06 45.67 16.21
C ALA A 544 11.69 46.73 15.15
N PHE A 545 12.68 47.33 14.48
CA PHE A 545 12.40 48.23 13.36
C PHE A 545 11.69 47.51 12.19
N ILE A 546 12.12 46.29 11.85
CA ILE A 546 11.47 45.49 10.79
C ILE A 546 10.02 45.16 11.17
N THR A 547 9.75 44.78 12.42
CA THR A 547 8.38 44.45 12.86
C THR A 547 7.48 45.67 12.99
N GLU A 548 8.02 46.83 13.36
CA GLU A 548 7.31 48.10 13.28
C GLU A 548 6.95 48.49 11.83
N VAL A 549 7.84 48.24 10.87
CA VAL A 549 7.54 48.41 9.44
C VAL A 549 6.40 47.49 9.00
N TYR A 550 6.36 46.26 9.50
CA TYR A 550 5.22 45.36 9.25
C TYR A 550 3.92 45.86 9.89
N ALA A 551 3.97 46.51 11.05
CA ALA A 551 2.79 47.08 11.69
C ALA A 551 2.23 48.32 10.96
N ALA A 552 3.07 49.04 10.21
CA ALA A 552 2.68 50.22 9.44
C ALA A 552 2.13 49.91 8.04
N GLN A 553 2.26 48.68 7.55
CA GLN A 553 1.79 48.28 6.21
C GLN A 553 1.11 46.91 6.22
N ASP A 554 -0.16 46.88 5.81
CA ASP A 554 -0.89 45.64 5.55
C ASP A 554 -0.49 44.98 4.21
N ASP A 555 -0.60 43.65 4.21
CA ASP A 555 -0.42 42.63 3.16
C ASP A 555 0.12 43.06 1.78
N GLY A 556 1.35 42.61 1.50
CA GLY A 556 2.01 42.76 0.20
C GLY A 556 3.54 42.75 0.30
N TYR A 557 4.22 42.98 -0.82
CA TYR A 557 5.66 43.27 -0.78
C TYR A 557 5.90 44.67 -0.17
N ILE A 558 6.93 44.82 0.65
CA ILE A 558 7.20 46.10 1.33
C ILE A 558 7.84 47.09 0.36
N ALA A 559 7.25 48.28 0.26
CA ALA A 559 7.77 49.33 -0.64
C ALA A 559 8.95 50.07 0.01
N PRO A 560 10.04 50.34 -0.74
CA PRO A 560 11.24 50.99 -0.20
C PRO A 560 10.95 52.41 0.33
N GLU A 561 10.05 53.16 -0.31
CA GLU A 561 9.68 54.54 0.09
C GLU A 561 9.18 54.64 1.54
N LYS A 562 8.45 53.62 2.01
CA LYS A 562 7.93 53.56 3.38
C LYS A 562 9.01 53.23 4.39
N VAL A 563 9.96 52.36 4.02
CA VAL A 563 11.12 52.05 4.87
C VAL A 563 11.94 53.31 5.08
N VAL A 564 12.19 54.07 4.00
CA VAL A 564 12.95 55.32 4.05
C VAL A 564 12.23 56.40 4.87
N SER A 565 10.90 56.53 4.73
CA SER A 565 10.14 57.54 5.50
C SER A 565 10.07 57.22 7.00
N MET A 566 9.92 55.94 7.36
CA MET A 566 9.99 55.46 8.76
C MET A 566 11.39 55.57 9.34
N PHE A 567 12.43 55.38 8.53
CA PHE A 567 13.80 55.59 8.96
C PHE A 567 14.05 57.07 9.29
N ARG A 568 13.61 57.99 8.42
CA ARG A 568 13.73 59.46 8.62
C ARG A 568 13.03 59.96 9.89
N SER A 569 11.90 59.36 10.27
CA SER A 569 11.20 59.78 11.49
C SER A 569 11.93 59.37 12.76
N LYS A 570 12.61 58.21 12.75
CA LYS A 570 13.38 57.70 13.89
C LYS A 570 14.78 58.28 13.99
N PHE A 571 15.43 58.56 12.86
CA PHE A 571 16.79 59.08 12.78
C PHE A 571 16.81 60.35 11.92
N PRO A 572 16.44 61.52 12.47
CA PRO A 572 16.39 62.77 11.72
C PRO A 572 17.77 63.37 11.40
N SER A 573 18.85 62.80 11.95
CA SER A 573 20.21 63.37 11.91
C SER A 573 21.06 62.86 10.76
N GLU A 574 20.55 61.93 9.95
CA GLU A 574 21.34 61.20 8.97
C GLU A 574 20.77 61.27 7.57
N ASP A 575 21.67 61.27 6.59
CA ASP A 575 21.33 61.34 5.18
C ASP A 575 20.92 59.95 4.65
N PRO A 576 19.65 59.78 4.20
CA PRO A 576 19.15 58.49 3.71
C PRO A 576 19.93 57.98 2.49
N ASP A 577 20.49 58.90 1.70
CA ASP A 577 21.22 58.55 0.49
C ASP A 577 22.59 57.90 0.80
N MET A 578 23.17 58.15 1.99
CA MET A 578 24.39 57.46 2.43
C MET A 578 24.11 56.01 2.86
N ILE A 579 22.88 55.72 3.29
CA ILE A 579 22.50 54.40 3.85
C ILE A 579 21.82 53.52 2.78
N PHE A 580 21.00 54.10 1.91
CA PHE A 580 20.24 53.39 0.89
C PHE A 580 20.79 53.52 -0.54
N GLY A 581 21.83 54.34 -0.73
CA GLY A 581 22.49 54.58 -2.02
C GLY A 581 23.29 53.39 -2.55
N ALA A 582 23.77 53.52 -3.78
CA ALA A 582 24.53 52.46 -4.49
C ALA A 582 25.92 52.18 -3.88
N ASP A 583 26.53 53.18 -3.24
CA ASP A 583 27.83 53.09 -2.56
C ASP A 583 27.68 52.99 -1.03
N SER A 584 26.57 52.42 -0.55
CA SER A 584 26.32 52.28 0.90
C SER A 584 27.26 51.26 1.53
N ASP A 585 27.95 51.67 2.61
CA ASP A 585 28.76 50.79 3.46
C ASP A 585 27.90 49.74 4.22
N TYR A 586 26.57 49.89 4.21
CA TYR A 586 25.62 49.06 4.95
C TYR A 586 25.02 47.92 4.12
N ASP A 587 25.30 47.83 2.82
CA ASP A 587 24.95 46.66 1.98
C ASP A 587 25.95 45.50 2.18
N THR A 588 26.05 45.05 3.43
CA THR A 588 26.93 43.95 3.84
C THR A 588 26.13 42.68 4.10
N GLY A 589 26.68 41.53 3.72
CA GLY A 589 26.08 40.21 3.99
C GLY A 589 25.22 39.63 2.86
N ARG A 590 24.81 40.42 1.86
CA ARG A 590 23.98 39.95 0.72
C ARG A 590 24.62 38.83 -0.09
N ILE A 591 25.90 39.01 -0.47
CA ILE A 591 26.65 38.01 -1.25
C ILE A 591 26.90 36.75 -0.40
N LEU A 592 27.21 36.94 0.88
CA LEU A 592 27.46 35.84 1.83
C LEU A 592 26.20 35.03 2.09
N ALA A 593 25.03 35.67 2.18
CA ALA A 593 23.75 35.00 2.35
C ALA A 593 23.43 34.08 1.16
N TRP A 594 23.63 34.55 -0.08
CA TRP A 594 23.43 33.72 -1.27
C TRP A 594 24.48 32.63 -1.43
N ASP A 595 25.74 32.88 -1.07
CA ASP A 595 26.77 31.85 -1.05
C ASP A 595 26.41 30.74 -0.04
N PHE A 596 25.94 31.11 1.16
CA PHE A 596 25.44 30.16 2.15
C PHE A 596 24.23 29.37 1.64
N ILE A 597 23.23 30.01 1.03
CA ILE A 597 22.04 29.34 0.49
C ILE A 597 22.42 28.36 -0.64
N ASN A 598 23.28 28.80 -1.57
CA ASN A 598 23.73 27.97 -2.69
C ASN A 598 24.59 26.79 -2.22
N ARG A 599 25.47 27.01 -1.24
CA ARG A 599 26.32 25.97 -0.65
C ARG A 599 25.52 24.92 0.12
N THR A 600 24.46 25.35 0.80
CA THR A 600 23.64 24.44 1.60
C THR A 600 22.62 23.67 0.76
N GLY A 601 22.19 24.20 -0.39
CA GLY A 601 21.32 23.50 -1.33
C GLY A 601 19.92 23.17 -0.78
N LEU A 602 19.49 23.87 0.29
CA LEU A 602 18.30 23.52 1.09
C LEU A 602 16.95 23.92 0.44
N GLY A 603 16.98 24.44 -0.80
CA GLY A 603 15.80 24.86 -1.54
C GLY A 603 15.54 26.37 -1.46
N ALA A 604 14.40 26.81 -2.02
CA ALA A 604 14.05 28.23 -2.09
C ALA A 604 13.54 28.76 -0.73
N PRO A 605 14.00 29.94 -0.27
CA PRO A 605 13.50 30.61 0.94
C PRO A 605 12.00 30.93 0.82
N PRO A 606 11.26 31.07 1.94
CA PRO A 606 11.75 31.13 3.33
C PRO A 606 11.93 29.76 4.02
N MET A 607 12.89 29.69 4.94
CA MET A 607 13.25 28.48 5.70
C MET A 607 13.70 28.82 7.13
N ALA A 608 13.44 27.95 8.11
CA ALA A 608 14.08 28.03 9.43
C ALA A 608 14.76 26.71 9.80
N MET A 609 15.87 26.84 10.52
CA MET A 609 16.69 25.73 10.98
C MET A 609 16.85 25.79 12.51
N LEU A 610 16.70 24.66 13.17
CA LEU A 610 17.01 24.50 14.59
C LEU A 610 18.24 23.60 14.73
N ASN A 611 19.35 24.12 15.23
CA ASN A 611 20.65 23.42 15.31
C ASN A 611 21.06 22.77 13.98
N GLY A 612 20.75 23.43 12.86
CA GLY A 612 21.04 22.94 11.51
C GLY A 612 19.99 22.01 10.91
N ILE A 613 19.00 21.56 11.69
CA ILE A 613 17.91 20.74 11.19
C ILE A 613 16.84 21.64 10.58
N LEU A 614 16.48 21.40 9.32
CA LEU A 614 15.40 22.10 8.66
C LEU A 614 14.05 21.81 9.32
N LEU A 615 13.30 22.86 9.63
CA LEU A 615 11.92 22.76 10.06
C LEU A 615 11.00 22.58 8.85
N LYS A 616 9.97 21.73 8.99
CA LYS A 616 8.95 21.53 7.95
C LYS A 616 8.22 22.85 7.67
N LYS A 617 7.93 23.14 6.40
CA LYS A 617 7.23 24.37 5.97
C LYS A 617 5.85 24.56 6.62
N GLU A 618 5.20 23.47 7.02
CA GLU A 618 3.93 23.48 7.77
C GLU A 618 4.09 24.13 9.15
N ASN A 619 5.26 24.00 9.78
CA ASN A 619 5.55 24.57 11.09
C ASN A 619 6.02 26.03 11.02
N LEU A 620 6.10 26.61 9.82
CA LEU A 620 6.59 27.97 9.57
C LEU A 620 5.46 28.96 9.27
N LYS A 621 4.20 28.52 9.28
CA LYS A 621 3.00 29.34 9.06
C LYS A 621 2.27 29.63 10.36
#